data_AF-A0A699SCC9-F1
#
_entry.id   AF-A0A699SCC9-F1
#
_cell.length_a   1.000
_cell.length_b   1.000
_cell.length_c   1.000
_cell.angle_alpha   90.00
_cell.angle_beta   90.00
_cell.angle_gamma   90.00
#
_symmetry.space_group_name_H-M   'P 1'
#
loop_
_entity.id
_entity.type
_entity.pdbx_description
1 polymer ?
#
loop_
_entity_poly.entity_id
_entity_poly.type
_entity_poly.pdbx_seq_one_letter_code
_entity_poly.pdbx_strand_id
1 'polypeptide(L)' 'TEKVDKYISGLPDNIHGNVMSARPKTLDDAIELANDLMDQKLRTYAERQAESKRKLDNNNQAQQQLLKKQNVV' A
#
# COMPACT_ATOMS: atom_id res chain seq x y z
N THR A 1 15.90 -15.16 -20.92
CA THR A 1 16.64 -14.50 -19.83
C THR A 1 16.87 -13.03 -20.15
N GLU A 2 17.60 -12.68 -21.22
CA GLU A 2 17.92 -11.27 -21.53
C GLU A 2 16.71 -10.30 -21.59
N LYS A 3 15.58 -10.72 -22.19
CA LYS A 3 14.34 -9.92 -22.20
C LYS A 3 13.70 -9.74 -20.82
N VAL A 4 13.77 -10.79 -19.99
CA VAL A 4 13.25 -10.78 -18.61
C VAL A 4 14.14 -9.88 -17.76
N ASP A 5 15.46 -10.05 -17.84
CA ASP A 5 16.44 -9.25 -17.10
C ASP A 5 16.35 -7.77 -17.46
N LYS A 6 16.18 -7.45 -18.76
CA LYS A 6 15.96 -6.08 -19.24
C LYS A 6 14.68 -5.48 -18.67
N TYR A 7 13.57 -6.24 -18.66
CA TYR A 7 12.32 -5.78 -18.07
C TYR A 7 12.49 -5.52 -16.56
N ILE A 8 13.06 -6.48 -15.83
CA ILE A 8 13.30 -6.37 -14.39
C ILE A 8 14.16 -5.14 -14.10
N SER A 9 15.24 -4.92 -14.85
CA SER A 9 16.14 -3.76 -14.66
C SER A 9 15.48 -2.40 -14.85
N GLY A 10 14.32 -2.34 -15.52
CA GLY A 10 13.53 -1.12 -15.69
C GLY A 10 12.47 -0.90 -14.60
N LEU A 11 12.33 -1.82 -13.64
CA LEU A 11 11.34 -1.71 -12.58
C LEU A 11 11.77 -0.73 -11.50
N PRO A 12 10.82 -0.01 -10.87
CA PRO A 12 11.11 0.79 -9.69
C PRO A 12 11.64 -0.05 -8.52
N ASP A 13 12.55 0.51 -7.71
CA ASP A 13 13.25 -0.20 -6.62
C ASP A 13 12.32 -0.93 -5.65
N ASN A 14 11.14 -0.35 -5.40
CA ASN A 14 10.14 -0.89 -4.48
C ASN A 14 9.43 -2.16 -4.98
N ILE A 15 9.61 -2.54 -6.25
CA ILE A 15 9.11 -3.75 -6.90
C ILE A 15 10.28 -4.62 -7.38
N HIS A 16 11.35 -4.00 -7.90
CA HIS A 16 12.52 -4.63 -8.49
C HIS A 16 13.09 -5.78 -7.65
N GLY A 17 13.37 -5.54 -6.37
CA GLY A 17 13.98 -6.54 -5.49
C GLY A 17 13.12 -7.79 -5.32
N ASN A 18 11.80 -7.63 -5.23
CA ASN A 18 10.87 -8.74 -5.07
C ASN A 18 10.75 -9.56 -6.36
N VAL A 19 10.63 -8.89 -7.51
CA VAL A 19 10.56 -9.56 -8.82
C VAL A 19 11.87 -10.28 -9.13
N MET A 20 13.02 -9.66 -8.86
CA MET A 20 14.32 -10.29 -9.04
C MET A 20 14.49 -11.54 -8.17
N SER A 21 14.01 -11.50 -6.92
CA SER A 21 14.09 -12.62 -5.99
C SER A 21 13.21 -13.81 -6.41
N ALA A 22 12.07 -13.55 -7.05
CA ALA A 22 11.17 -14.58 -7.55
C ALA A 22 11.71 -15.33 -8.79
N ARG A 23 12.74 -14.78 -9.46
CA ARG A 23 13.40 -15.37 -10.64
C ARG A 23 12.39 -15.86 -11.70
N PRO A 24 11.55 -14.96 -12.23
CA PRO A 24 10.53 -15.31 -13.22
C PRO A 24 11.16 -15.98 -14.46
N LYS A 25 10.48 -16.99 -15.00
CA LYS A 25 10.98 -17.77 -16.14
C LYS A 25 10.62 -17.11 -17.46
N THR A 26 9.45 -16.47 -17.51
CA THR A 26 8.93 -15.79 -18.68
C THR A 26 8.80 -14.28 -18.43
N LEU A 27 8.64 -13.52 -19.51
CA LEU A 27 8.36 -12.08 -19.41
C LEU A 27 6.97 -11.84 -18.81
N ASP A 28 6.00 -12.68 -19.15
CA ASP A 28 4.64 -12.58 -18.64
C ASP A 28 4.61 -12.83 -17.13
N ASP A 29 5.35 -13.82 -16.62
CA ASP A 29 5.50 -14.06 -15.18
C ASP A 29 6.03 -12.80 -14.45
N ALA A 30 7.01 -12.12 -15.05
CA ALA A 30 7.60 -10.92 -14.49
C ALA A 30 6.62 -9.75 -14.48
N ILE A 31 5.83 -9.60 -15.55
CA ILE A 31 4.80 -8.56 -15.68
C ILE A 31 3.65 -8.79 -14.69
N GLU A 32 3.16 -10.02 -14.60
CA GLU A 32 2.09 -10.42 -13.67
C GLU A 32 2.53 -10.13 -12.23
N LEU A 33 3.72 -10.60 -11.84
CA LEU A 33 4.24 -10.37 -10.50
C LEU A 33 4.45 -8.88 -10.18
N ALA A 34 4.96 -8.10 -11.13
CA ALA A 34 5.12 -6.66 -10.94
C ALA A 34 3.77 -5.96 -10.72
N ASN A 35 2.74 -6.34 -11.48
CA ASN A 35 1.39 -5.79 -11.35
C ASN A 35 0.75 -6.17 -10.01
N ASP A 36 0.85 -7.43 -9.60
CA ASP A 36 0.33 -7.92 -8.33
C ASP A 36 0.94 -7.17 -7.14
N LEU A 37 2.26 -6.91 -7.18
CA LEU A 37 2.97 -6.17 -6.16
C LEU A 37 2.54 -4.69 -6.10
N MET A 38 2.28 -4.06 -7.25
CA MET A 38 1.76 -2.69 -7.30
C MET A 38 0.34 -2.62 -6.72
N ASP A 39 -0.52 -3.55 -7.13
CA ASP A 39 -1.92 -3.61 -6.70
C ASP A 39 -2.03 -3.93 -5.20
N GLN A 40 -1.20 -4.82 -4.67
CA GLN A 40 -1.10 -5.09 -3.24
C GLN A 40 -0.72 -3.83 -2.45
N LYS A 41 0.30 -3.07 -2.92
CA LYS A 41 0.70 -1.82 -2.25
C LYS A 41 -0.41 -0.78 -2.27
N LEU A 42 -1.14 -0.66 -3.39
CA LEU A 42 -2.26 0.26 -3.51
C LEU A 42 -3.39 -0.09 -2.54
N ARG A 43 -3.76 -1.37 -2.44
CA ARG A 43 -4.74 -1.86 -1.47
C ARG A 43 -4.33 -1.53 -0.04
N THR A 44 -3.10 -1.87 0.35
CA THR A 44 -2.59 -1.59 1.71
C THR A 44 -2.60 -0.09 2.02
N TYR A 45 -2.28 0.77 1.05
CA TYR A 45 -2.35 2.21 1.24
C TYR A 45 -3.79 2.69 1.45
N ALA A 46 -4.73 2.22 0.63
CA ALA A 46 -6.15 2.54 0.77
C ALA A 46 -6.72 2.10 2.13
N GLU A 47 -6.38 0.90 2.58
CA GLU A 47 -6.78 0.37 3.90
C GLU A 47 -6.25 1.24 5.04
N ARG A 48 -4.96 1.59 5.01
CA ARG A 48 -4.35 2.46 6.03
C ARG A 48 -4.99 3.84 6.06
N GLN A 49 -5.30 4.41 4.90
CA GLN A 49 -5.99 5.71 4.82
C GLN A 49 -7.40 5.63 5.42
N ALA A 50 -8.14 4.58 5.10
CA ALA A 50 -9.47 4.34 5.67
C ALA A 50 -9.42 4.16 7.19
N GLU A 51 -8.44 3.42 7.71
CA GLU A 51 -8.23 3.24 9.15
C GLU A 51 -7.86 4.55 9.84
N SER A 52 -6.92 5.31 9.28
CA SER A 52 -6.50 6.61 9.81
C SER A 52 -7.68 7.59 9.90
N LYS A 53 -8.54 7.63 8.88
CA LYS A 53 -9.75 8.45 8.88
C LYS A 53 -10.72 8.06 9.99
N ARG A 54 -10.99 6.75 10.15
CA ARG A 54 -11.84 6.25 11.25
C ARG A 54 -11.30 6.65 12.63
N LYS A 55 -9.97 6.57 12.83
CA LYS A 55 -9.34 6.99 14.09
C LYS A 55 -9.49 8.49 14.34
N LEU A 56 -9.31 9.32 13.31
CA LEU A 56 -9.51 10.77 13.41
C LEU A 56 -10.96 11.12 13.79
N ASP A 57 -11.94 10.51 13.11
CA ASP A 57 -13.36 10.76 13.37
C ASP A 57 -13.75 10.36 14.81
N ASN A 58 -13.28 9.20 15.28
CA ASN A 58 -13.50 8.75 16.66
C ASN A 58 -12.90 9.71 17.69
N ASN A 59 -11.68 10.19 17.46
CA ASN A 59 -11.02 11.14 18.36
C ASN A 59 -11.78 12.46 18.42
N ASN A 60 -12.23 12.98 17.27
CA ASN A 60 -13.02 14.20 17.20
C ASN A 60 -14.36 14.06 17.96
N GLN A 61 -15.04 12.92 17.81
CA GLN A 61 -16.28 12.65 18.55
C GLN A 61 -16.04 12.58 20.06
N ALA A 62 -14.95 11.93 20.51
CA ALA A 62 -14.60 11.85 21.92
C ALA A 62 -14.29 13.24 22.52
N GLN A 63 -13.52 14.06 21.81
CA GLN A 63 -13.24 15.45 22.24
C GLN A 63 -14.50 16.30 22.31
N GLN A 64 -15.39 16.21 21.31
CA GLN A 64 -16.67 16.92 21.33
C GLN A 64 -17.54 16.53 22.51
N GLN A 65 -17.59 15.24 22.88
CA GLN A 65 -18.29 14.80 24.08
C GLN A 65 -17.66 15.35 25.37
N LEU A 66 -16.33 15.38 25.47
CA LEU A 66 -15.62 15.93 26.62
C LEU A 66 -15.88 17.43 26.80
N LEU A 67 -15.86 18.19 25.70
CA LEU A 67 -16.18 19.62 25.69
C LEU A 67 -17.62 19.87 26.16
N LYS A 68 -18.58 19.11 25.66
CA LYS A 68 -19.99 19.22 26.09
C LYS A 68 -20.16 18.96 27.59
N LYS A 69 -19.46 17.98 28.16
CA LYS A 69 -19.53 17.69 29.61
C LYS A 69 -18.92 18.78 30.48
N GLN A 70 -17.88 19.47 30.00
CA GLN A 70 -17.27 20.60 30.72
C GLN A 70 -18.14 21.85 30.69
N ASN A 71 -18.96 22.02 29.66
CA ASN A 71 -19.88 23.15 29.53
C ASN A 71 -21.21 22.94 30.26
N VAL A 72 -21.41 21.78 30.89
CA VAL A 72 -22.51 21.51 31.82
C VAL A 72 -21.98 21.79 33.24
N VAL A 73 -21.96 23.06 33.62
CA VAL A 73 -21.82 23.56 35.00
C VAL A 73 -23.01 24.44 35.30
#